data_AF-A0A3A8P087-F1
#
_entry.id   AF-A0A3A8P087-F1
#
_cell.length_a   1.000
_cell.length_b   1.000
_cell.length_c   1.000
_cell.angle_alpha   90.00
_cell.angle_beta   90.00
_cell.angle_gamma   90.00
#
_symmetry.space_group_name_H-M   'P 1'
#
loop_
_entity.id
_entity.type
_entity.pdbx_description
1 polymer ?
#
loop_
_entity_poly.entity_id
_entity_poly.type
_entity_poly.pdbx_seq_one_letter_code
_entity_poly.pdbx_strand_id
1 'polypeptide(L)'
;MLRHDTALVLHLPGSIYRYKGAGRERDRGFEGAIPSLQFWLMDRWWVMGGVGLTLDAPAFYDVKSKDEGKFHLGPSVTLGTGFEVFRAGRFVVDVQGRGHYGTARVPEGTRKGLAFNLLAGINWYQGR
;
A
#
# COMPACT_ATOMS: atom_id res chain seq x y z
N MET A 1 -15.34 -5.87 10.51
CA MET A 1 -14.77 -7.22 10.66
C MET A 1 -15.69 -8.18 9.93
N LEU A 2 -15.13 -9.12 9.16
CA LEU A 2 -15.89 -10.16 8.45
C LEU A 2 -16.25 -11.32 9.40
N ARG A 3 -15.35 -11.61 10.34
CA ARG A 3 -15.48 -12.58 11.44
C ARG A 3 -14.75 -12.03 12.68
N HIS A 4 -14.93 -12.63 13.84
CA HIS A 4 -14.36 -12.19 15.13
C HIS A 4 -12.83 -11.96 15.13
N ASP A 5 -12.11 -12.55 14.17
CA ASP A 5 -10.65 -12.57 14.04
C ASP A 5 -10.17 -12.08 12.65
N THR A 6 -11.07 -11.61 11.78
CA THR A 6 -10.75 -11.32 10.38
C THR A 6 -11.35 -9.98 9.91
N ALA A 7 -10.54 -9.16 9.25
CA ALA A 7 -10.94 -7.90 8.64
C ALA A 7 -10.59 -7.84 7.14
N LEU A 8 -11.44 -7.16 6.38
CA LEU A 8 -11.10 -6.71 5.03
C LEU A 8 -10.38 -5.36 5.15
N VAL A 9 -9.26 -5.23 4.46
CA VAL A 9 -8.43 -4.02 4.47
C VAL A 9 -8.18 -3.61 3.03
N LEU A 10 -8.46 -2.36 2.68
CA LEU A 10 -7.93 -1.78 1.45
C LEU A 10 -6.59 -1.12 1.79
N HIS A 11 -5.48 -1.75 1.38
CA HIS A 11 -4.16 -1.19 1.58
C HIS A 11 -3.75 -0.35 0.37
N LEU A 12 -3.43 0.92 0.63
CA LEU A 12 -3.02 1.90 -0.37
C LEU A 12 -1.58 2.40 -0.13
N PRO A 13 -0.54 1.59 -0.40
CA PRO A 13 0.83 2.04 -0.28
C PRO A 13 1.17 3.06 -1.37
N GLY A 14 2.10 3.97 -1.10
CA GLY A 14 2.58 4.95 -2.07
C GLY A 14 4.01 5.39 -1.77
N SER A 15 4.79 5.59 -2.83
CA SER A 15 6.14 6.15 -2.78
C SER A 15 6.40 6.97 -4.03
N ILE A 16 7.28 7.98 -3.96
CA ILE A 16 7.66 8.79 -5.13
C ILE A 16 9.06 8.37 -5.57
N TYR A 17 9.29 8.31 -6.87
CA TYR A 17 10.59 8.04 -7.44
C TYR A 17 10.86 8.86 -8.69
N ARG A 18 12.14 9.07 -9.01
CA ARG A 18 12.59 9.73 -10.23
C ARG A 18 12.65 8.75 -11.39
N TYR A 19 12.00 9.10 -12.48
CA TYR A 19 11.89 8.34 -13.70
C TYR A 19 12.53 9.10 -14.85
N LYS A 20 13.38 8.43 -15.65
CA LYS A 20 14.19 9.05 -16.71
C LYS A 20 13.62 8.88 -18.13
N GLY A 21 12.45 8.28 -18.29
CA GLY A 21 11.83 8.08 -19.60
C GLY A 21 11.15 9.34 -20.13
N ALA A 22 11.13 9.49 -21.45
CA ALA A 22 10.62 10.65 -22.19
C ALA A 22 11.48 11.94 -22.17
N GLY A 23 12.81 11.80 -22.18
CA GLY A 23 13.73 12.90 -22.52
C GLY A 23 14.02 13.91 -21.39
N ARG A 24 13.44 13.72 -20.20
CA ARG A 24 13.79 14.45 -18.98
C ARG A 24 13.59 13.57 -17.74
N GLU A 25 14.19 13.96 -16.62
CA GLU A 25 13.81 13.40 -15.33
C GLU A 25 12.43 13.91 -14.92
N ARG A 26 11.61 13.01 -14.40
CA ARG A 26 10.27 13.32 -13.88
C ARG A 26 9.95 12.51 -12.64
N ASP A 27 9.15 13.09 -11.75
CA ASP A 27 8.68 12.42 -10.55
C ASP A 27 7.42 11.60 -10.86
N ARG A 28 7.38 10.36 -10.36
CA ARG A 28 6.25 9.46 -10.49
C ARG A 28 5.95 8.80 -9.16
N GLY A 29 4.66 8.60 -8.89
CA GLY A 29 4.16 7.78 -7.81
C GLY A 29 4.23 6.30 -8.19
N PHE A 30 4.72 5.48 -7.27
CA PHE A 30 4.57 4.04 -7.30
C PHE A 30 3.65 3.66 -6.15
N GLU A 31 2.38 3.48 -6.49
CA GLU A 31 1.26 3.31 -5.58
C GLU A 31 0.65 1.92 -5.73
N GLY A 32 -0.23 1.55 -4.80
CA GLY A 32 -0.98 0.30 -4.86
C GLY A 32 -2.44 0.47 -4.46
N ALA A 33 -3.31 -0.31 -5.08
CA ALA A 33 -4.67 -0.56 -4.61
C ALA A 33 -4.80 -2.05 -4.33
N ILE A 34 -4.65 -2.42 -3.05
CA ILE A 34 -4.44 -3.82 -2.64
C ILE A 34 -5.53 -4.24 -1.66
N PRO A 35 -6.65 -4.82 -2.14
CA PRO A 35 -7.59 -5.48 -1.25
C PRO A 35 -6.87 -6.63 -0.53
N SER A 36 -7.03 -6.66 0.79
CA SER A 36 -6.23 -7.49 1.68
C SER A 36 -7.11 -8.09 2.75
N LEU A 37 -6.72 -9.25 3.24
CA LEU A 37 -7.26 -9.86 4.45
C LEU A 37 -6.28 -9.64 5.58
N GLN A 38 -6.80 -9.23 6.73
CA GLN A 38 -6.07 -9.14 7.98
C GLN A 38 -6.69 -10.12 8.97
N PHE A 39 -5.83 -10.93 9.60
CA PHE A 39 -6.20 -11.99 10.53
C PHE A 39 -5.47 -11.81 11.86
N TRP A 40 -6.18 -11.90 12.98
CA TRP A 40 -5.60 -11.88 14.32
C TRP A 40 -5.15 -13.29 14.72
N LEU A 41 -3.83 -13.52 14.73
CA LEU A 41 -3.22 -14.77 15.21
C LEU A 41 -3.39 -14.93 16.72
N MET A 42 -3.41 -13.81 17.44
CA MET A 42 -3.62 -13.70 18.88
C MET A 42 -4.42 -12.43 19.18
N ASP A 43 -4.91 -12.27 20.40
CA ASP A 43 -5.76 -11.14 20.82
C ASP A 43 -5.28 -9.74 20.42
N ARG A 44 -3.97 -9.56 20.25
CA ARG A 44 -3.33 -8.27 19.91
C ARG A 44 -2.41 -8.32 18.71
N TRP A 45 -2.18 -9.51 18.13
CA TRP A 45 -1.22 -9.69 17.05
C TRP A 45 -1.95 -10.11 15.79
N TRP A 46 -1.79 -9.33 14.73
CA TRP A 46 -2.38 -9.63 13.44
C TRP A 46 -1.34 -9.75 12.34
N VAL A 47 -1.69 -10.50 11.31
CA VAL A 47 -0.99 -10.59 10.03
C VAL A 47 -1.94 -10.21 8.90
N MET A 48 -1.38 -9.72 7.80
CA MET A 48 -2.11 -9.21 6.66
C MET A 48 -1.47 -9.72 5.38
N GLY A 49 -2.30 -10.04 4.39
CA GLY A 49 -1.85 -10.35 3.04
C GLY A 49 -2.87 -9.89 2.01
N GLY A 50 -2.39 -9.48 0.85
CA GLY A 50 -3.25 -9.02 -0.23
C GLY A 50 -2.59 -9.07 -1.60
N VAL A 51 -3.43 -9.14 -2.63
CA VAL A 51 -3.04 -9.09 -4.04
C VAL A 51 -3.90 -8.04 -4.72
N GLY A 52 -3.30 -7.24 -5.59
CA GLY A 52 -3.99 -6.10 -6.17
C GLY A 52 -3.24 -5.49 -7.35
N LEU A 53 -3.44 -4.19 -7.53
CA LEU A 53 -2.87 -3.44 -8.65
C LEU A 53 -1.84 -2.44 -8.15
N THR A 54 -0.71 -2.40 -8.84
CA THR A 54 0.27 -1.33 -8.80
C THR A 54 -0.21 -0.23 -9.75
N LEU A 55 -0.10 1.00 -9.28
CA LEU A 55 -0.40 2.23 -10.00
C LEU A 55 0.91 3.02 -10.10
N ASP A 56 1.52 3.01 -11.27
CA ASP A 56 2.62 3.90 -11.59
C ASP A 56 2.01 5.18 -12.20
N ALA A 57 1.86 6.17 -11.33
CA ALA A 57 1.13 7.40 -11.58
C ALA A 57 2.09 8.57 -11.84
N PRO A 58 1.79 9.48 -12.76
CA PRO A 58 2.55 10.72 -12.88
C PRO A 58 2.35 11.58 -11.63
N ALA A 59 3.41 12.21 -11.13
CA ALA A 59 3.25 13.24 -10.13
C ALA A 59 2.50 14.43 -10.75
N PHE A 60 1.32 14.77 -10.23
CA PHE A 60 0.43 15.77 -10.84
C PHE A 60 1.10 17.15 -11.01
N TYR A 61 2.06 17.49 -10.15
CA TYR A 61 2.81 18.75 -10.19
C TYR A 61 3.95 18.77 -11.23
N ASP A 62 4.30 17.62 -11.81
CA ASP A 62 5.41 17.46 -12.75
C ASP A 62 4.95 16.93 -14.12
N VAL A 63 3.69 17.16 -14.51
CA VAL A 63 3.18 16.84 -15.85
C VAL A 63 3.24 18.10 -16.73
N LYS A 64 3.98 18.04 -17.84
CA LYS A 64 4.15 19.12 -18.82
C LYS A 64 3.54 18.82 -20.19
N SER A 65 3.19 17.57 -20.46
CA SER A 65 2.51 17.17 -21.71
C SER A 65 1.53 16.02 -21.47
N LYS A 66 0.61 15.80 -22.43
CA LYS A 66 -0.40 14.73 -22.35
C LYS A 66 0.22 13.33 -22.24
N ASP A 67 1.36 13.11 -22.89
CA ASP A 67 2.04 11.81 -22.85
C ASP A 67 2.72 11.53 -21.50
N GLU A 68 3.11 12.57 -20.76
CA GLU A 68 3.64 12.43 -19.40
C GLU A 68 2.57 12.03 -18.38
N GLY A 69 1.30 12.35 -18.66
CA GLY A 69 0.15 12.08 -17.80
C GLY A 69 -0.37 10.64 -17.80
N LYS A 70 0.28 9.71 -18.49
CA LYS A 70 -0.18 8.32 -18.60
C LYS A 70 0.07 7.54 -17.31
N PHE A 71 -0.94 6.80 -16.88
CA PHE A 71 -0.83 5.81 -15.81
C PHE A 71 -0.33 4.49 -16.39
N HIS A 72 0.50 3.80 -15.62
CA HIS A 72 0.95 2.46 -15.94
C HIS A 72 0.52 1.51 -14.83
N LEU A 73 0.02 0.33 -15.21
CA LEU A 73 -0.53 -0.64 -14.28
C LEU A 73 0.29 -1.93 -14.28
N GLY A 74 0.14 -2.70 -13.21
CA GLY A 74 0.56 -4.09 -13.16
C GLY A 74 0.20 -4.73 -11.82
N PRO A 75 0.53 -6.01 -11.61
CA PRO A 75 0.20 -6.71 -10.37
C PRO A 75 0.94 -6.14 -9.16
N SER A 76 0.33 -6.26 -7.99
CA SER A 76 0.89 -5.91 -6.69
C SER A 76 0.58 -6.98 -5.65
N VAL A 77 1.47 -7.13 -4.67
CA VAL A 77 1.27 -7.98 -3.49
C VAL A 77 1.70 -7.23 -2.25
N THR A 78 1.03 -7.48 -1.13
CA THR A 78 1.42 -6.95 0.17
C THR A 78 1.42 -8.05 1.22
N LEU A 79 2.33 -7.91 2.16
CA LEU A 79 2.35 -8.65 3.41
C LEU A 79 2.55 -7.67 4.54
N GLY A 80 1.92 -7.92 5.68
CA GLY A 80 2.12 -7.08 6.85
C GLY A 80 1.81 -7.80 8.14
N THR A 81 2.21 -7.16 9.22
CA THR A 81 1.90 -7.59 10.57
C THR A 81 1.82 -6.37 11.47
N GLY A 82 1.09 -6.47 12.57
CA GLY A 82 1.07 -5.43 13.57
C GLY A 82 0.64 -5.94 14.93
N PHE A 83 1.03 -5.19 15.95
CA PHE A 83 0.77 -5.50 17.33
C PHE A 83 0.08 -4.33 18.01
N GLU A 84 -1.05 -4.60 18.65
CA GLU A 84 -1.81 -3.62 19.43
C GLU A 84 -1.10 -3.33 20.75
N VAL A 85 -0.51 -2.14 20.83
CA VAL A 85 0.26 -1.70 22.00
C VAL A 85 -0.64 -1.06 23.07
N PHE A 86 -1.81 -0.54 22.68
CA PHE A 86 -2.75 0.09 23.59
C PHE A 86 -4.20 -0.20 23.17
N ARG A 87 -5.08 -0.45 24.15
CA ARG A 87 -6.52 -0.65 23.95
C ARG A 87 -7.30 -0.01 25.10
N ALA A 88 -8.21 0.90 24.77
CA ALA A 88 -9.14 1.53 25.72
C ALA A 88 -10.56 1.50 25.14
N GLY A 89 -11.39 0.57 25.62
CA GLY A 89 -12.71 0.34 25.07
C GLY A 89 -12.65 -0.02 23.58
N ARG A 90 -13.21 0.84 22.73
CA ARG A 90 -13.26 0.67 21.26
C ARG A 90 -12.03 1.23 20.54
N PHE A 91 -11.18 1.97 21.26
CA PHE A 91 -10.00 2.63 20.71
C PHE A 91 -8.77 1.75 20.87
N VAL A 92 -7.99 1.61 19.81
CA VAL A 92 -6.77 0.81 19.76
C VAL A 92 -5.65 1.56 19.06
N VAL A 93 -4.44 1.46 19.59
CA VAL A 93 -3.20 1.89 18.92
C VAL A 93 -2.34 0.67 18.65
N ASP A 94 -1.77 0.59 17.45
CA ASP A 94 -0.86 -0.47 17.05
C ASP A 94 0.44 0.07 16.44
N VAL A 95 1.45 -0.81 16.41
CA VAL A 95 2.66 -0.63 15.61
C VAL A 95 2.66 -1.70 14.54
N GLN A 96 3.03 -1.33 13.32
CA GLN A 96 2.88 -2.18 12.14
C GLN A 96 4.14 -2.21 11.29
N GLY A 97 4.43 -3.37 10.72
CA GLY A 97 5.37 -3.55 9.61
C GLY A 97 4.61 -3.96 8.37
N ARG A 98 4.82 -3.25 7.24
CA ARG A 98 4.17 -3.58 5.96
C ARG A 98 5.18 -3.58 4.83
N GLY A 99 5.21 -4.66 4.07
CA GLY A 99 5.92 -4.78 2.81
C GLY A 99 4.95 -4.71 1.63
N HIS A 100 5.32 -3.99 0.58
CA HIS A 100 4.62 -4.05 -0.70
C HIS A 100 5.62 -4.28 -1.82
N TYR A 101 5.26 -5.18 -2.73
CA TYR A 101 5.97 -5.40 -3.99
C TYR A 101 5.00 -5.19 -5.14
N GLY A 102 5.46 -4.52 -6.20
CA GLY A 102 4.64 -4.22 -7.35
C GLY A 102 5.42 -4.23 -8.65
N THR A 103 4.70 -4.36 -9.75
CA THR A 103 5.25 -4.14 -11.09
C THR A 103 4.33 -3.24 -11.89
N ALA A 104 4.91 -2.46 -12.82
CA ALA A 104 4.15 -1.66 -13.78
C ALA A 104 4.77 -1.77 -15.17
N ARG A 105 3.93 -1.84 -16.21
CA ARG A 105 4.38 -1.84 -17.61
C ARG A 105 4.53 -0.41 -18.12
N VAL A 106 5.77 0.06 -18.17
CA VAL A 106 6.17 1.36 -18.72
C VAL A 106 6.75 1.19 -20.13
N PRO A 107 6.87 2.24 -20.95
CA PRO A 107 7.38 2.12 -22.33
C PRO A 107 8.77 1.48 -22.44
N GLU A 108 9.63 1.68 -21.44
CA GLU A 108 11.01 1.15 -21.40
C GLU A 108 11.07 -0.28 -20.82
N GLY A 109 9.92 -0.87 -20.47
CA GLY A 109 9.83 -2.25 -19.99
C GLY A 109 9.02 -2.39 -18.70
N THR A 110 9.41 -3.37 -17.87
CA THR A 110 8.72 -3.64 -16.61
C THR A 110 9.45 -2.94 -15.46
N ARG A 111 8.80 -1.95 -14.85
CA ARG A 111 9.23 -1.35 -13.61
C ARG A 111 8.86 -2.26 -12.44
N LYS A 112 9.76 -2.42 -11.48
CA LYS A 112 9.52 -3.14 -10.23
C LYS A 112 9.73 -2.19 -9.07
N GLY A 113 8.89 -2.30 -8.05
CA GLY A 113 8.98 -1.52 -6.81
C GLY A 113 8.85 -2.43 -5.61
N LEU A 114 9.62 -2.13 -4.56
CA LEU A 114 9.56 -2.79 -3.26
C LEU A 114 9.70 -1.71 -2.20
N ALA A 115 8.80 -1.68 -1.23
CA ALA A 115 8.97 -0.83 -0.05
C ALA A 115 8.57 -1.56 1.23
N PHE A 116 9.27 -1.20 2.30
CA PHE A 116 8.99 -1.62 3.67
C PHE A 116 8.66 -0.37 4.49
N ASN A 117 7.59 -0.46 5.25
CA ASN A 117 7.07 0.65 6.05
C ASN A 117 6.95 0.21 7.51
N LEU A 118 7.34 1.10 8.41
CA LEU A 118 7.01 1.03 9.83
C LEU A 118 5.94 2.08 10.11
N LEU A 119 4.84 1.68 10.73
CA LEU A 119 3.67 2.54 10.94
C LEU A 119 3.20 2.50 12.39
N ALA A 120 2.57 3.58 12.83
CA ALA A 120 1.69 3.59 13.99
C ALA A 120 0.25 3.74 13.49
N GLY A 121 -0.65 2.85 13.93
CA GLY A 121 -2.05 2.86 13.55
C GLY A 121 -2.96 3.27 14.70
N ILE A 122 -4.06 3.92 14.35
CA ILE A 122 -5.17 4.21 15.24
C ILE A 122 -6.40 3.48 14.68
N ASN A 123 -7.02 2.64 15.49
CA ASN A 123 -8.17 1.85 15.10
C ASN A 123 -9.36 2.14 16.03
N TRP A 124 -10.55 2.09 15.45
CA TRP A 124 -11.81 2.20 16.18
C TRP A 124 -12.71 1.01 15.84
N TYR A 125 -12.94 0.12 16.79
CA TYR A 125 -13.78 -1.05 16.58
C TYR A 125 -15.26 -0.72 16.79
N GLN A 126 -16.15 -1.44 16.11
CA GLN A 126 -17.56 -1.42 16.49
C GLN A 126 -17.72 -2.16 17.81
N GLY A 127 -18.50 -1.58 18.73
CA GLY A 127 -18.84 -2.26 19.97
C GLY A 127 -19.60 -3.55 19.65
N ARG A 128 -19.38 -4.59 20.45
CA ARG A 128 -20.24 -5.78 20.43
C ARG A 128 -21.66 -5.41 20.83
#